data_AF-A0A0C1H3G8-F1
#
_entry.id   AF-A0A0C1H3G8-F1
#
_cell.length_a   1.000
_cell.length_b   1.000
_cell.length_c   1.000
_cell.angle_alpha   90.00
_cell.angle_beta   90.00
_cell.angle_gamma   90.00
#
_symmetry.space_group_name_H-M   'P 1'
#
loop_
_entity.id
_entity.type
_entity.pdbx_description
1 polymer ?
#
loop_
_entity_poly.entity_id
_entity_poly.type
_entity_poly.pdbx_seq_one_letter_code
_entity_poly.pdbx_strand_id
1 'polypeptide(L)'
;MTLIQMNRLIFQLLLLFSVISLSACPQPSKYPKEKSKINPLPPNYKVRGALPPVYDAPDIIGTLGGARVHMVDYTVQDVMYADTPSPFAKEWGDYQAPPRTYDSKITSMGFYMNHNTGKIRDTRNDGDFYEEENQPASPWVLVGIESNNEIMNRPDFLDTFLNRDLEKKPELPSYHYVKISETLYGLQRYIVPGTDPKTGKPYRFENFESDDLFIARDKSGHVRSYIKCSNKDVPNPPCRHRFKLMNGIQVTIDLLYSRQRLYDWQKLEKQSADIILGFTHTAENDPVNIQSSSNRSK
;
A
#
# COMPACT_ATOMS: atom_id res chain seq x y z
N MET A 1 21.73 10.53 -22.23
CA MET A 1 20.28 10.28 -22.03
C MET A 1 20.01 10.39 -20.55
N THR A 2 19.30 11.44 -20.14
CA THR A 2 19.17 11.88 -18.75
C THR A 2 18.14 11.06 -17.97
N LEU A 3 18.40 10.93 -16.67
CA LEU A 3 17.67 10.19 -15.62
C LEU A 3 16.21 10.63 -15.37
N ILE A 4 15.58 11.30 -16.33
CA ILE A 4 14.27 11.97 -16.23
C ILE A 4 13.18 11.22 -17.02
N GLN A 5 13.53 10.19 -17.82
CA GLN A 5 12.54 9.44 -18.62
C GLN A 5 12.10 8.08 -18.06
N MET A 6 12.76 7.52 -17.03
CA MET A 6 12.37 6.21 -16.49
C MET A 6 11.32 6.26 -15.36
N ASN A 7 11.12 7.42 -14.73
CA ASN A 7 10.16 7.54 -13.62
C ASN A 7 8.72 7.84 -14.06
N ARG A 8 8.45 7.85 -15.37
CA ARG A 8 7.12 8.11 -15.97
C ARG A 8 6.37 6.85 -16.39
N LEU A 9 7.00 5.68 -16.45
CA LEU A 9 6.32 4.44 -16.88
C LEU A 9 5.80 3.56 -15.74
N ILE A 10 6.35 3.65 -14.53
CA ILE A 10 5.92 2.79 -13.41
C ILE A 10 4.63 3.32 -12.74
N PHE A 11 4.37 4.63 -12.85
CA PHE A 11 3.14 5.24 -12.32
C PHE A 11 1.94 5.16 -13.28
N GLN A 12 2.10 4.68 -14.53
CA GLN A 12 1.01 4.57 -15.50
C GLN A 12 0.24 3.24 -15.46
N LEU A 13 0.68 2.24 -14.68
CA LEU A 13 0.03 0.92 -14.64
C LEU A 13 -1.01 0.73 -13.53
N LEU A 14 -1.37 1.78 -12.79
CA LEU A 14 -2.40 1.72 -11.75
C LEU A 14 -3.66 2.56 -12.06
N LEU A 15 -3.85 3.10 -13.27
CA LEU A 15 -4.93 4.07 -13.54
C LEU A 15 -5.61 4.00 -14.93
N LEU A 16 -5.87 2.81 -15.48
CA LEU A 16 -6.87 2.61 -16.55
C LEU A 16 -7.48 1.21 -16.33
N PHE A 17 -8.70 1.03 -15.81
CA PHE A 17 -9.95 1.25 -16.54
C PHE A 17 -11.15 1.47 -15.61
N SER A 18 -11.61 2.72 -15.56
CA SER A 18 -12.99 3.15 -15.33
C SER A 18 -12.94 4.68 -15.53
N VAL A 19 -13.58 5.35 -16.47
CA VAL A 19 -14.93 5.22 -17.05
C VAL A 19 -14.94 6.02 -18.36
N ILE A 20 -15.65 5.59 -19.40
CA ILE A 20 -16.32 6.55 -20.30
C ILE A 20 -17.77 6.10 -20.46
N SER A 21 -18.66 7.00 -20.06
CA SER A 21 -20.12 6.89 -20.06
C SER A 21 -20.76 7.51 -21.31
N LEU A 22 -21.87 6.89 -21.73
CA LEU A 22 -23.08 7.45 -22.37
C LEU A 22 -23.02 8.12 -23.78
N SER A 23 -23.69 7.44 -24.72
CA SER A 23 -24.72 7.94 -25.66
C SER A 23 -24.40 9.01 -26.72
N ALA A 24 -24.20 8.60 -27.99
CA ALA A 24 -24.97 9.05 -29.17
C ALA A 24 -24.48 8.40 -30.50
N CYS A 25 -25.44 7.83 -31.25
CA CYS A 25 -25.51 7.35 -32.64
C CYS A 25 -24.28 6.75 -33.39
N PRO A 26 -24.44 5.56 -34.02
CA PRO A 26 -23.35 4.83 -34.67
C PRO A 26 -23.28 5.04 -36.19
N GLN A 27 -22.08 5.27 -36.73
CA GLN A 27 -21.75 5.02 -38.14
C GLN A 27 -20.37 4.33 -38.22
N PRO A 28 -20.14 3.46 -39.22
CA PRO A 28 -19.63 2.12 -38.96
C PRO A 28 -18.11 1.98 -39.17
N SER A 29 -17.45 1.27 -38.25
CA SER A 29 -16.04 0.88 -38.36
C SER A 29 -15.86 -0.22 -39.41
N LYS A 30 -14.94 0.02 -40.37
CA LYS A 30 -14.57 -0.85 -41.51
C LYS A 30 -13.76 -2.12 -41.15
N TYR A 31 -14.01 -2.77 -40.01
CA TYR A 31 -13.33 -4.00 -39.65
C TYR A 31 -14.34 -5.11 -39.31
N PRO A 32 -14.19 -6.35 -39.83
CA PRO A 32 -15.20 -7.39 -39.67
C PRO A 32 -15.30 -7.84 -38.21
N LYS A 33 -16.51 -7.75 -37.64
CA LYS A 33 -16.83 -8.39 -36.35
C LYS A 33 -17.13 -9.86 -36.60
N GLU A 34 -16.16 -10.73 -36.36
CA GLU A 34 -16.46 -12.15 -36.15
C GLU A 34 -16.93 -12.33 -34.71
N LYS A 35 -18.23 -12.61 -34.55
CA LYS A 35 -18.84 -12.90 -33.26
C LYS A 35 -18.41 -14.31 -32.83
N SER A 36 -17.52 -14.44 -31.86
CA SER A 36 -17.35 -15.72 -31.17
C SER A 36 -18.65 -16.03 -30.43
N LYS A 37 -19.34 -17.07 -30.88
CA LYS A 37 -20.51 -17.62 -30.20
C LYS A 37 -20.01 -18.36 -28.95
N ILE A 38 -20.16 -17.76 -27.77
CA ILE A 38 -20.04 -18.50 -26.52
C ILE A 38 -21.43 -19.06 -26.22
N ASN A 39 -21.59 -20.38 -26.37
CA ASN A 39 -22.82 -21.06 -25.96
C ASN A 39 -22.87 -21.09 -24.41
N PRO A 40 -24.05 -20.88 -23.78
CA PRO A 40 -24.19 -21.05 -22.33
C PRO A 40 -23.90 -22.49 -21.93
N LEU A 41 -23.16 -22.67 -20.84
CA LEU A 41 -22.88 -24.00 -20.29
C LEU A 41 -24.17 -24.66 -19.79
N PRO A 42 -24.36 -25.97 -20.00
CA PRO A 42 -25.56 -26.68 -19.58
C PRO A 42 -25.68 -26.72 -18.04
N PRO A 43 -26.91 -26.80 -17.50
CA PRO A 43 -27.21 -26.61 -16.08
C PRO A 43 -26.62 -27.67 -15.12
N ASN A 44 -25.95 -28.70 -15.64
CA ASN A 44 -25.26 -29.74 -14.85
C ASN A 44 -23.76 -29.84 -15.15
N TYR A 45 -23.12 -28.73 -15.55
CA TYR A 45 -21.66 -28.67 -15.65
C TYR A 45 -21.02 -28.65 -14.25
N LYS A 46 -20.61 -29.82 -13.74
CA LYS A 46 -19.72 -29.88 -12.58
C LYS A 46 -18.33 -29.43 -13.03
N VAL A 47 -17.87 -28.29 -12.53
CA VAL A 47 -16.47 -27.84 -12.66
C VAL A 47 -15.59 -28.93 -12.05
N ARG A 48 -14.91 -29.69 -12.92
CA ARG A 48 -13.95 -30.69 -12.49
C ARG A 48 -12.70 -29.94 -12.02
N GLY A 49 -12.48 -29.90 -10.71
CA GLY A 49 -11.17 -29.59 -10.13
C GLY A 49 -10.87 -28.13 -9.81
N ALA A 50 -11.79 -27.40 -9.16
CA ALA A 50 -11.29 -26.44 -8.18
C ALA A 50 -10.77 -27.29 -7.01
N LEU A 51 -9.46 -27.58 -7.01
CA LEU A 51 -8.82 -28.12 -5.82
C LEU A 51 -9.10 -27.12 -4.69
N PRO A 52 -9.49 -27.58 -3.48
CA PRO A 52 -9.48 -26.69 -2.33
C PRO A 52 -8.08 -26.07 -2.25
N PRO A 53 -7.97 -24.78 -1.93
CA PRO A 53 -6.67 -24.15 -1.84
C PRO A 53 -5.81 -24.93 -0.83
N VAL A 54 -4.66 -25.40 -1.34
CA VAL A 54 -3.70 -26.19 -0.57
C VAL A 54 -2.75 -25.19 0.08
N TYR A 55 -2.92 -24.94 1.37
CA TYR A 55 -2.15 -23.96 2.14
C TYR A 55 -0.93 -24.61 2.81
N ASP A 56 -0.14 -25.32 2.01
CA ASP A 56 1.07 -26.03 2.46
C ASP A 56 2.35 -25.22 2.12
N ALA A 57 2.18 -23.95 1.76
CA ALA A 57 3.30 -23.06 1.48
C ALA A 57 4.15 -22.89 2.75
N PRO A 58 5.49 -22.91 2.63
CA PRO A 58 6.35 -22.68 3.76
C PRO A 58 6.16 -21.26 4.30
N ASP A 59 6.36 -21.10 5.60
CA ASP A 59 6.39 -19.78 6.21
C ASP A 59 7.43 -18.88 5.55
N ILE A 60 7.14 -17.58 5.56
CA ILE A 60 8.00 -16.54 5.02
C ILE A 60 9.00 -16.14 6.11
N ILE A 61 10.29 -16.38 5.85
CA ILE A 61 11.39 -16.02 6.72
C ILE A 61 12.42 -15.15 6.01
N GLY A 62 13.05 -14.24 6.74
CA GLY A 62 14.09 -13.37 6.18
C GLY A 62 14.55 -12.29 7.13
N THR A 63 15.30 -11.33 6.59
CA THR A 63 15.67 -10.08 7.26
C THR A 63 14.90 -8.91 6.62
N LEU A 64 14.08 -8.23 7.41
CA LEU A 64 13.31 -7.03 7.04
C LEU A 64 13.77 -5.88 7.93
N GLY A 65 14.13 -4.73 7.36
CA GLY A 65 14.56 -3.56 8.12
C GLY A 65 15.70 -3.81 9.11
N GLY A 66 16.57 -4.78 8.80
CA GLY A 66 17.68 -5.20 9.67
C GLY A 66 17.31 -6.21 10.78
N ALA A 67 16.04 -6.58 10.91
CA ALA A 67 15.57 -7.57 11.89
C ALA A 67 15.18 -8.89 11.21
N ARG A 68 15.41 -10.02 11.89
CA ARG A 68 14.89 -11.32 11.44
C ARG A 68 13.38 -11.35 11.63
N VAL A 69 12.65 -11.86 10.65
CA VAL A 69 11.18 -11.96 10.68
C VAL A 69 10.73 -13.36 10.26
N HIS A 70 9.63 -13.80 10.87
CA HIS A 70 8.95 -15.06 10.57
C HIS A 70 7.45 -14.78 10.49
N MET A 71 6.88 -15.03 9.32
CA MET A 71 5.48 -14.75 9.00
C MET A 71 4.84 -15.98 8.38
N VAL A 72 3.55 -16.12 8.59
CA VAL A 72 2.78 -17.20 7.98
C VAL A 72 2.30 -16.77 6.60
N ASP A 73 2.57 -17.58 5.58
CA ASP A 73 2.40 -17.23 4.16
C ASP A 73 1.00 -16.66 3.85
N TYR A 74 -0.06 -17.35 4.26
CA TYR A 74 -1.44 -16.94 4.00
C TYR A 74 -1.93 -15.70 4.77
N THR A 75 -1.05 -15.05 5.55
CA THR A 75 -1.35 -13.81 6.28
C THR A 75 -0.65 -12.57 5.71
N VAL A 76 0.28 -12.78 4.78
CA VAL A 76 1.08 -11.73 4.15
C VAL A 76 0.96 -11.78 2.63
N GLN A 77 1.31 -10.69 1.96
CA GLN A 77 1.23 -10.56 0.52
C GLN A 77 2.38 -9.68 0.01
N ASP A 78 2.59 -9.69 -1.30
CA ASP A 78 3.54 -8.81 -2.00
C ASP A 78 4.95 -8.84 -1.41
N VAL A 79 5.36 -10.00 -0.86
CA VAL A 79 6.69 -10.20 -0.27
C VAL A 79 7.73 -10.20 -1.38
N MET A 80 8.63 -9.23 -1.33
CA MET A 80 9.69 -9.07 -2.31
C MET A 80 11.04 -9.22 -1.61
N TYR A 81 11.88 -10.12 -2.13
CA TYR A 81 13.25 -10.28 -1.66
C TYR A 81 14.20 -9.47 -2.55
N ALA A 82 15.36 -9.09 -2.02
CA ALA A 82 16.34 -8.28 -2.73
C ALA A 82 16.89 -8.95 -4.00
N ASP A 83 16.82 -10.28 -4.08
CA ASP A 83 17.22 -11.09 -5.24
C ASP A 83 16.06 -11.38 -6.20
N THR A 84 14.83 -10.93 -5.89
CA THR A 84 13.66 -11.12 -6.74
C THR A 84 13.74 -10.12 -7.90
N PRO A 85 13.82 -10.58 -9.16
CA PRO A 85 13.85 -9.68 -10.31
C PRO A 85 12.54 -8.91 -10.45
N SER A 86 12.58 -7.81 -11.19
CA SER A 86 11.35 -7.13 -11.61
C SER A 86 10.52 -8.03 -12.53
N PRO A 87 9.18 -8.02 -12.45
CA PRO A 87 8.32 -8.80 -13.35
C PRO A 87 8.46 -8.44 -14.84
N PHE A 88 9.11 -7.32 -15.15
CA PHE A 88 9.41 -6.89 -16.51
C PHE A 88 10.86 -7.16 -16.94
N ALA A 89 11.69 -7.71 -16.05
CA ALA A 89 13.06 -8.05 -16.35
C ALA A 89 13.14 -9.34 -17.18
N LYS A 90 14.17 -9.46 -18.02
CA LYS A 90 14.33 -10.64 -18.91
C LYS A 90 14.49 -11.91 -18.08
N GLU A 91 15.23 -11.81 -16.98
CA GLU A 91 15.50 -12.87 -16.02
C GLU A 91 14.28 -13.34 -15.21
N TRP A 92 13.13 -12.64 -15.27
CA TRP A 92 11.92 -13.04 -14.54
C TRP A 92 11.38 -14.41 -14.98
N GLY A 93 11.38 -14.68 -16.29
CA GLY A 93 10.81 -15.93 -16.84
C GLY A 93 11.55 -17.19 -16.40
N ASP A 94 12.85 -17.05 -16.09
CA ASP A 94 13.71 -18.16 -15.67
C ASP A 94 14.02 -18.12 -14.17
N TYR A 95 13.47 -17.15 -13.43
CA TYR A 95 13.76 -16.98 -12.00
C TYR A 95 13.21 -18.16 -11.20
N GLN A 96 14.10 -18.77 -10.42
CA GLN A 96 13.75 -19.77 -9.41
C GLN A 96 14.17 -19.22 -8.06
N ALA A 97 13.21 -19.06 -7.14
CA ALA A 97 13.50 -18.57 -5.81
C ALA A 97 14.47 -19.52 -5.09
N PRO A 98 15.60 -19.03 -4.57
CA PRO A 98 16.48 -19.85 -3.75
C PRO A 98 15.79 -20.23 -2.43
N PRO A 99 16.23 -21.30 -1.76
CA PRO A 99 15.78 -21.62 -0.42
C PRO A 99 15.92 -20.41 0.51
N ARG A 100 14.82 -20.01 1.16
CA ARG A 100 14.79 -18.84 2.04
C ARG A 100 15.40 -19.21 3.40
N THR A 101 16.14 -18.27 3.95
CA THR A 101 16.72 -18.33 5.29
C THR A 101 16.52 -17.00 5.98
N TYR A 102 16.82 -16.91 7.28
CA TYR A 102 16.80 -15.64 7.99
C TYR A 102 17.76 -14.57 7.44
N ASP A 103 18.75 -14.94 6.63
CA ASP A 103 19.64 -13.98 5.98
C ASP A 103 19.09 -13.49 4.62
N SER A 104 18.02 -14.09 4.11
CA SER A 104 17.34 -13.63 2.88
C SER A 104 16.72 -12.26 3.11
N LYS A 105 17.21 -11.24 2.39
CA LYS A 105 16.78 -9.85 2.58
C LYS A 105 15.42 -9.61 1.95
N ILE A 106 14.44 -9.20 2.76
CA ILE A 106 13.12 -8.75 2.31
C ILE A 106 13.18 -7.24 2.11
N THR A 107 12.79 -6.76 0.94
CA THR A 107 12.76 -5.33 0.59
C THR A 107 11.40 -4.72 0.85
N SER A 108 10.33 -5.47 0.60
CA SER A 108 8.97 -5.03 0.88
C SER A 108 8.02 -6.19 1.15
N MET A 109 6.90 -5.90 1.79
CA MET A 109 5.77 -6.81 1.96
C MET A 109 4.51 -6.03 2.30
N GLY A 110 3.37 -6.71 2.37
CA GLY A 110 2.17 -6.14 2.96
C GLY A 110 1.29 -7.17 3.66
N PHE A 111 0.29 -6.69 4.38
CA PHE A 111 -0.79 -7.50 4.95
C PHE A 111 -2.03 -6.64 5.15
N TYR A 112 -3.20 -7.27 5.26
CA TYR A 112 -4.42 -6.59 5.72
C TYR A 112 -4.62 -6.83 7.20
N MET A 113 -4.95 -5.78 7.95
CA MET A 113 -5.43 -5.91 9.33
C MET A 113 -6.82 -5.35 9.50
N ASN A 114 -7.61 -5.96 10.38
CA ASN A 114 -8.87 -5.42 10.84
C ASN A 114 -8.63 -4.66 12.16
N HIS A 115 -8.64 -3.33 12.11
CA HIS A 115 -8.23 -2.51 13.27
C HIS A 115 -9.22 -2.56 14.46
N ASN A 116 -10.45 -3.04 14.25
CA ASN A 116 -11.40 -3.28 15.34
C ASN A 116 -10.98 -4.49 16.18
N THR A 117 -10.50 -5.56 15.53
CA THR A 117 -10.16 -6.82 16.19
C THR A 117 -8.66 -7.00 16.43
N GLY A 118 -7.81 -6.23 15.73
CA GLY A 118 -6.35 -6.38 15.72
C GLY A 118 -5.86 -7.63 14.98
N LYS A 119 -6.74 -8.32 14.24
CA LYS A 119 -6.39 -9.56 13.51
C LYS A 119 -5.92 -9.25 12.09
N ILE A 120 -4.94 -10.03 11.64
CA ILE A 120 -4.51 -10.06 10.23
C ILE A 120 -5.52 -10.89 9.42
N ARG A 121 -5.75 -10.49 8.16
CA ARG A 121 -6.51 -11.28 7.19
C ARG A 121 -5.87 -12.65 7.02
N ASP A 122 -6.71 -13.69 7.04
CA ASP A 122 -6.30 -15.06 6.74
C ASP A 122 -6.90 -15.43 5.38
N THR A 123 -6.08 -15.52 4.33
CA THR A 123 -6.55 -15.76 2.95
C THR A 123 -7.17 -17.14 2.74
N ARG A 124 -7.12 -18.00 3.77
CA ARG A 124 -7.82 -19.28 3.81
C ARG A 124 -9.30 -19.15 4.14
N ASN A 125 -9.66 -18.03 4.74
CA ASN A 125 -10.99 -17.75 5.26
C ASN A 125 -11.45 -16.36 4.81
N ASP A 126 -11.37 -16.11 3.50
CA ASP A 126 -11.58 -14.77 2.93
C ASP A 126 -13.04 -14.32 2.93
N GLY A 127 -14.02 -15.23 3.01
CA GLY A 127 -15.45 -14.88 3.09
C GLY A 127 -15.84 -13.73 2.14
N ASP A 128 -16.46 -12.69 2.70
CA ASP A 128 -16.87 -11.47 1.99
C ASP A 128 -15.85 -10.31 2.14
N PHE A 129 -14.57 -10.62 2.38
CA PHE A 129 -13.52 -9.63 2.68
C PHE A 129 -13.51 -8.44 1.72
N TYR A 130 -13.55 -8.67 0.40
CA TYR A 130 -13.50 -7.60 -0.59
C TYR A 130 -14.75 -6.71 -0.55
N GLU A 131 -15.90 -7.27 -0.20
CA GLU A 131 -17.13 -6.50 -0.04
C GLU A 131 -17.06 -5.63 1.22
N GLU A 132 -16.54 -6.19 2.33
CA GLU A 132 -16.33 -5.48 3.59
C GLU A 132 -15.26 -4.38 3.49
N GLU A 133 -14.15 -4.64 2.80
CA GLU A 133 -13.04 -3.70 2.60
C GLU A 133 -13.49 -2.46 1.81
N ASN A 134 -14.41 -2.65 0.85
CA ASN A 134 -14.97 -1.56 0.06
C ASN A 134 -16.09 -0.76 0.76
N GLN A 135 -16.57 -1.20 1.94
CA GLN A 135 -17.62 -0.46 2.65
C GLN A 135 -17.13 0.88 3.21
N PRO A 136 -18.00 1.89 3.28
CA PRO A 136 -17.74 3.11 4.05
C PRO A 136 -17.31 2.78 5.49
N ALA A 137 -16.28 3.46 5.99
CA ALA A 137 -15.71 3.24 7.32
C ALA A 137 -15.29 1.77 7.55
N SER A 138 -14.89 1.05 6.50
CA SER A 138 -14.37 -0.31 6.62
C SER A 138 -13.29 -0.42 7.70
N PRO A 139 -13.28 -1.49 8.50
CA PRO A 139 -12.24 -1.72 9.48
C PRO A 139 -10.93 -2.25 8.88
N TRP A 140 -10.96 -2.66 7.61
CA TRP A 140 -9.82 -3.23 6.93
C TRP A 140 -8.83 -2.14 6.53
N VAL A 141 -7.56 -2.39 6.84
CA VAL A 141 -6.43 -1.51 6.54
C VAL A 141 -5.38 -2.36 5.84
N LEU A 142 -5.02 -1.96 4.62
CA LEU A 142 -3.84 -2.50 3.97
C LEU A 142 -2.62 -1.82 4.58
N VAL A 143 -1.68 -2.64 5.05
CA VAL A 143 -0.39 -2.23 5.60
C VAL A 143 0.69 -2.66 4.63
N GLY A 144 1.32 -1.71 3.95
CA GLY A 144 2.54 -1.91 3.17
C GLY A 144 3.78 -1.56 4.01
N ILE A 145 4.86 -2.31 3.80
CA ILE A 145 6.10 -2.17 4.56
C ILE A 145 7.27 -2.17 3.60
N GLU A 146 8.16 -1.21 3.77
CA GLU A 146 9.43 -1.11 3.04
C GLU A 146 10.60 -1.16 4.04
N SER A 147 11.58 -2.02 3.76
CA SER A 147 12.87 -1.99 4.45
C SER A 147 13.55 -0.65 4.22
N ASN A 148 13.91 0.04 5.31
CA ASN A 148 14.56 1.33 5.17
C ASN A 148 15.97 1.19 4.58
N ASN A 149 16.32 2.14 3.72
CA ASN A 149 17.71 2.47 3.40
C ASN A 149 18.20 3.65 4.25
N GLU A 150 19.46 4.06 4.05
CA GLU A 150 20.08 5.18 4.78
C GLU A 150 19.31 6.50 4.67
N ILE A 151 18.66 6.77 3.53
CA ILE A 151 17.88 7.99 3.32
C ILE A 151 16.59 7.93 4.13
N MET A 152 15.90 6.80 4.12
CA MET A 152 14.63 6.60 4.84
C MET A 152 14.82 6.67 6.36
N ASN A 153 16.00 6.28 6.85
CA ASN A 153 16.33 6.36 8.27
C ASN A 153 16.48 7.80 8.81
N ARG A 154 16.70 8.80 7.94
CA ARG A 154 16.93 10.19 8.38
C ARG A 154 15.67 10.78 9.04
N PRO A 155 15.80 11.57 10.13
CA PRO A 155 14.65 12.17 10.82
C PRO A 155 13.74 13.00 9.89
N ASP A 156 14.33 13.71 8.94
CA ASP A 156 13.67 14.61 7.99
C ASP A 156 13.12 13.91 6.74
N PHE A 157 13.24 12.58 6.62
CA PHE A 157 12.77 11.86 5.44
C PHE A 157 11.32 12.19 5.07
N LEU A 158 10.40 12.21 6.04
CA LEU A 158 9.00 12.55 5.80
C LEU A 158 8.78 14.06 5.59
N ASP A 159 9.67 14.92 6.10
CA ASP A 159 9.61 16.36 5.82
C ASP A 159 9.80 16.62 4.33
N THR A 160 10.61 15.82 3.63
CA THR A 160 10.82 15.98 2.18
C THR A 160 9.52 15.84 1.38
N PHE A 161 8.61 14.95 1.80
CA PHE A 161 7.29 14.78 1.17
C PHE A 161 6.42 16.01 1.39
N LEU A 162 6.36 16.50 2.63
CA LEU A 162 5.62 17.70 2.97
C LEU A 162 6.18 18.93 2.23
N ASN A 163 7.50 19.13 2.23
CA ASN A 163 8.14 20.27 1.58
C ASN A 163 7.82 20.31 0.08
N ARG A 164 7.81 19.15 -0.59
CA ARG A 164 7.40 19.03 -2.00
C ARG A 164 5.92 19.42 -2.21
N ASP A 165 5.02 19.05 -1.30
CA ASP A 165 3.61 19.43 -1.40
C ASP A 165 3.38 20.93 -1.13
N LEU A 166 4.19 21.53 -0.26
CA LEU A 166 4.14 22.96 0.07
C LEU A 166 4.83 23.85 -0.96
N GLU A 167 5.68 23.28 -1.82
CA GLU A 167 6.30 24.01 -2.91
C GLU A 167 5.24 24.70 -3.78
N LYS A 168 5.42 25.99 -4.03
CA LYS A 168 4.52 26.79 -4.86
C LYS A 168 4.70 26.37 -6.32
N LYS A 169 3.61 25.91 -6.93
CA LYS A 169 3.58 25.48 -8.33
C LYS A 169 2.56 26.33 -9.10
N PRO A 170 2.92 27.52 -9.61
CA PRO A 170 1.98 28.43 -10.28
C PRO A 170 1.22 27.78 -11.43
N GLU A 171 1.89 26.90 -12.19
CA GLU A 171 1.31 26.16 -13.31
C GLU A 171 0.45 24.96 -12.90
N LEU A 172 0.52 24.54 -11.63
CA LEU A 172 -0.19 23.40 -11.07
C LEU A 172 -0.81 23.76 -9.71
N PRO A 173 -1.75 24.73 -9.67
CA PRO A 173 -2.34 25.21 -8.43
C PRO A 173 -3.05 24.11 -7.64
N SER A 174 -3.55 23.08 -8.33
CA SER A 174 -4.19 21.91 -7.71
C SER A 174 -3.24 20.96 -6.96
N TYR A 175 -1.93 21.24 -6.98
CA TYR A 175 -0.86 20.48 -6.32
C TYR A 175 -0.09 21.31 -5.29
N HIS A 176 -0.64 22.47 -4.90
CA HIS A 176 -0.05 23.36 -3.92
C HIS A 176 -0.91 23.38 -2.66
N TYR A 177 -0.33 22.91 -1.56
CA TYR A 177 -1.02 22.82 -0.27
C TYR A 177 -0.69 24.03 0.61
N VAL A 178 -1.71 24.54 1.30
CA VAL A 178 -1.58 25.63 2.26
C VAL A 178 -2.12 25.18 3.61
N LYS A 179 -1.37 25.49 4.67
CA LYS A 179 -1.77 25.21 6.05
C LYS A 179 -2.99 26.05 6.43
N ILE A 180 -3.97 25.44 7.07
CA ILE A 180 -5.10 26.17 7.66
C ILE A 180 -4.99 26.20 9.20
N SER A 181 -5.76 27.10 9.82
CA SER A 181 -5.75 27.27 11.30
C SER A 181 -6.36 26.08 12.03
N GLU A 182 -7.30 25.37 11.38
CA GLU A 182 -7.96 24.21 11.94
C GLU A 182 -6.99 23.02 12.09
N THR A 183 -7.07 22.37 13.24
CA THR A 183 -6.50 21.04 13.45
C THR A 183 -7.63 20.03 13.52
N LEU A 184 -7.36 18.78 13.16
CA LEU A 184 -8.35 17.70 13.21
C LEU A 184 -7.70 16.46 13.83
N TYR A 185 -8.29 15.91 14.90
CA TYR A 185 -7.76 14.74 15.62
C TYR A 185 -6.29 14.89 16.06
N GLY A 186 -5.88 16.10 16.42
CA GLY A 186 -4.50 16.43 16.78
C GLY A 186 -3.53 16.58 15.59
N LEU A 187 -4.02 16.55 14.36
CA LEU A 187 -3.24 16.70 13.14
C LEU A 187 -3.31 18.14 12.60
N GLN A 188 -2.17 18.66 12.12
CA GLN A 188 -2.13 19.89 11.33
C GLN A 188 -2.76 19.63 9.97
N ARG A 189 -3.67 20.50 9.53
CA ARG A 189 -4.37 20.34 8.25
C ARG A 189 -3.85 21.30 7.19
N TYR A 190 -3.72 20.77 5.99
CA TYR A 190 -3.34 21.50 4.78
C TYR A 190 -4.32 21.16 3.67
N ILE A 191 -4.75 22.16 2.92
CA ILE A 191 -5.70 22.01 1.81
C ILE A 191 -5.15 22.66 0.56
N VAL A 192 -5.69 22.28 -0.59
CA VAL A 192 -5.46 22.97 -1.86
C VAL A 192 -6.44 24.15 -1.97
N PRO A 193 -5.98 25.41 -2.01
CA PRO A 193 -6.86 26.57 -2.09
C PRO A 193 -7.30 26.86 -3.54
N GLY A 194 -8.29 27.73 -3.67
CA GLY A 194 -8.71 28.26 -4.97
C GLY A 194 -9.67 27.36 -5.74
N THR A 195 -9.99 27.81 -6.94
CA THR A 195 -11.05 27.29 -7.80
C THR A 195 -10.53 27.18 -9.22
N ASP A 196 -10.87 26.10 -9.92
CA ASP A 196 -10.56 25.98 -11.34
C ASP A 196 -11.40 27.00 -12.14
N PRO A 197 -10.77 27.93 -12.87
CA PRO A 197 -11.50 28.96 -13.60
C PRO A 197 -12.35 28.42 -14.76
N LYS A 198 -12.09 27.20 -15.24
CA LYS A 198 -12.85 26.56 -16.33
C LYS A 198 -14.13 25.92 -15.82
N THR A 199 -14.11 25.29 -14.65
CA THR A 199 -15.26 24.54 -14.11
C THR A 199 -15.99 25.29 -13.01
N GLY A 200 -15.34 26.27 -12.37
CA GLY A 200 -15.84 26.98 -11.20
C GLY A 200 -15.84 26.16 -9.91
N LYS A 201 -15.28 24.94 -9.89
CA LYS A 201 -15.23 24.13 -8.67
C LYS A 201 -13.90 24.28 -7.93
N PRO A 202 -13.87 24.10 -6.59
CA PRO A 202 -12.64 24.17 -5.83
C PRO A 202 -11.62 23.12 -6.29
N TYR A 203 -10.34 23.51 -6.44
CA TYR A 203 -9.29 22.59 -6.88
C TYR A 203 -9.17 21.34 -6.02
N ARG A 204 -9.49 21.46 -4.73
CA ARG A 204 -9.49 20.35 -3.76
C ARG A 204 -10.54 19.25 -4.01
N PHE A 205 -11.36 19.36 -5.05
CA PHE A 205 -12.39 18.39 -5.45
C PHE A 205 -12.36 18.01 -6.94
N GLU A 206 -11.43 18.57 -7.71
CA GLU A 206 -11.46 18.55 -9.18
C GLU A 206 -10.64 17.42 -9.82
N ASN A 207 -9.50 17.08 -9.23
CA ASN A 207 -8.52 16.20 -9.85
C ASN A 207 -8.42 14.83 -9.15
N PHE A 208 -7.77 13.87 -9.79
CA PHE A 208 -7.60 12.53 -9.23
C PHE A 208 -6.75 12.52 -7.95
N GLU A 209 -5.95 13.56 -7.71
CA GLU A 209 -5.12 13.78 -6.51
C GLU A 209 -5.73 14.76 -5.52
N SER A 210 -7.05 14.96 -5.58
CA SER A 210 -7.77 15.86 -4.67
C SER A 210 -7.75 15.27 -3.27
N ASP A 211 -6.70 15.60 -2.53
CA ASP A 211 -6.47 15.13 -1.18
C ASP A 211 -6.45 16.31 -0.20
N ASP A 212 -6.86 16.07 1.04
CA ASP A 212 -6.46 16.89 2.18
C ASP A 212 -5.22 16.24 2.81
N LEU A 213 -4.27 17.07 3.25
CA LEU A 213 -3.04 16.62 3.89
C LEU A 213 -3.12 16.87 5.41
N PHE A 214 -2.84 15.82 6.18
CA PHE A 214 -2.83 15.82 7.64
C PHE A 214 -1.46 15.41 8.16
N ILE A 215 -0.91 16.19 9.07
CA ILE A 215 0.47 16.05 9.54
C ILE A 215 0.54 15.97 11.06
N ALA A 216 1.21 14.94 11.58
CA ALA A 216 1.70 14.91 12.95
C ALA A 216 3.19 15.18 12.97
N ARG A 217 3.66 15.91 13.99
CA ARG A 217 5.09 16.17 14.22
C ARG A 217 5.57 15.50 15.50
N ASP A 218 6.84 15.14 15.55
CA ASP A 218 7.52 14.72 16.77
C ASP A 218 7.91 15.93 17.64
N LYS A 219 8.57 15.66 18.77
CA LYS A 219 9.02 16.69 19.72
C LYS A 219 10.11 17.60 19.15
N SER A 220 10.86 17.13 18.15
CA SER A 220 11.90 17.89 17.46
C SER A 220 11.34 18.73 16.31
N GLY A 221 10.05 18.58 16.01
CA GLY A 221 9.36 19.31 14.95
C GLY A 221 9.37 18.62 13.59
N HIS A 222 9.99 17.45 13.44
CA HIS A 222 9.99 16.67 12.20
C HIS A 222 8.64 15.99 11.99
N VAL A 223 8.23 15.81 10.73
CA VAL A 223 7.04 15.03 10.38
C VAL A 223 7.23 13.58 10.85
N ARG A 224 6.34 13.11 11.73
CA ARG A 224 6.30 11.71 12.17
C ARG A 224 5.23 10.89 11.45
N SER A 225 4.14 11.55 11.04
CA SER A 225 3.03 10.94 10.33
C SER A 225 2.61 11.87 9.20
N TYR A 226 2.64 11.35 7.98
CA TYR A 226 2.29 12.05 6.76
C TYR A 226 1.05 11.38 6.15
N ILE A 227 -0.09 12.07 6.11
CA ILE A 227 -1.37 11.45 5.76
C ILE A 227 -2.07 12.26 4.67
N LYS A 228 -2.32 11.65 3.51
CA LYS A 228 -3.12 12.21 2.42
C LYS A 228 -4.44 11.48 2.32
N CYS A 229 -5.55 12.19 2.47
CA CYS A 229 -6.87 11.60 2.36
C CYS A 229 -7.63 12.17 1.18
N SER A 230 -8.21 11.30 0.37
CA SER A 230 -8.98 11.71 -0.79
C SER A 230 -10.24 12.48 -0.38
N ASN A 231 -10.54 13.53 -1.15
CA ASN A 231 -11.77 14.32 -1.08
C ASN A 231 -12.78 13.88 -2.16
N LYS A 232 -12.51 12.79 -2.90
CA LYS A 232 -13.42 12.29 -3.93
C LYS A 232 -14.77 11.90 -3.32
N ASP A 233 -15.81 12.17 -4.09
CA ASP A 233 -17.17 11.75 -3.79
C ASP A 233 -17.36 10.29 -4.20
N VAL A 234 -16.81 9.39 -3.38
CA VAL A 234 -16.97 7.93 -3.50
C VAL A 234 -17.37 7.38 -2.13
N PRO A 235 -18.04 6.21 -2.06
CA PRO A 235 -18.53 5.67 -0.79
C PRO A 235 -17.43 5.48 0.27
N ASN A 236 -16.24 5.06 -0.15
CA ASN A 236 -15.10 4.81 0.73
C ASN A 236 -13.84 5.56 0.22
N PRO A 237 -13.73 6.89 0.45
CA PRO A 237 -12.57 7.64 -0.02
C PRO A 237 -11.34 7.26 0.81
N PRO A 238 -10.20 6.91 0.21
CA PRO A 238 -9.06 6.38 0.95
C PRO A 238 -8.18 7.47 1.58
N CYS A 239 -7.50 7.13 2.66
CA CYS A 239 -6.31 7.79 3.18
C CYS A 239 -5.07 6.94 2.91
N ARG A 240 -4.01 7.58 2.42
CA ARG A 240 -2.63 7.07 2.39
C ARG A 240 -1.88 7.67 3.55
N HIS A 241 -1.29 6.85 4.40
CA HIS A 241 -0.64 7.29 5.64
C HIS A 241 0.72 6.66 5.75
N ARG A 242 1.76 7.49 5.77
CA ARG A 242 3.14 7.08 5.90
C ARG A 242 3.72 7.46 7.25
N PHE A 243 4.37 6.50 7.91
CA PHE A 243 5.14 6.73 9.13
C PHE A 243 6.33 5.75 9.19
N LYS A 244 7.23 5.94 10.16
CA LYS A 244 8.42 5.09 10.33
C LYS A 244 8.35 4.31 11.64
N LEU A 245 8.75 3.05 11.58
CA LEU A 245 9.09 2.25 12.75
C LEU A 245 10.61 2.08 12.76
N MET A 246 11.25 2.54 13.82
CA MET A 246 12.72 2.61 13.93
C MET A 246 13.27 1.79 15.11
N ASN A 247 12.40 1.34 16.01
CA ASN A 247 12.80 0.56 17.19
C ASN A 247 12.55 -0.92 16.94
N GLY A 248 13.54 -1.76 17.21
CA GLY A 248 13.51 -3.21 16.95
C GLY A 248 13.66 -3.58 15.47
N ILE A 249 13.07 -2.80 14.57
CA ILE A 249 13.09 -2.98 13.13
C ILE A 249 13.04 -1.60 12.45
N GLN A 250 13.78 -1.41 11.34
CA GLN A 250 13.86 -0.14 10.61
C GLN A 250 13.10 -0.22 9.29
N VAL A 251 11.84 0.18 9.33
CA VAL A 251 10.93 0.15 8.17
C VAL A 251 10.13 1.43 8.03
N THR A 252 9.70 1.71 6.80
CA THR A 252 8.68 2.70 6.49
C THR A 252 7.38 1.95 6.24
N ILE A 253 6.31 2.42 6.86
CA ILE A 253 5.00 1.79 6.82
C ILE A 253 4.05 2.71 6.08
N ASP A 254 3.34 2.16 5.10
CA ASP A 254 2.28 2.80 4.34
C ASP A 254 0.94 2.13 4.65
N LEU A 255 0.00 2.90 5.18
CA LEU A 255 -1.36 2.43 5.42
C LEU A 255 -2.29 2.97 4.33
N LEU A 256 -3.19 2.11 3.86
CA LEU A 256 -4.34 2.48 3.04
C LEU A 256 -5.62 2.09 3.80
N TYR A 257 -6.43 3.08 4.15
CA TYR A 257 -7.65 2.89 4.94
C TYR A 257 -8.73 3.91 4.60
N SER A 258 -9.96 3.67 5.06
CA SER A 258 -11.08 4.59 4.86
C SER A 258 -10.81 5.96 5.49
N ARG A 259 -11.03 7.06 4.77
CA ARG A 259 -10.99 8.42 5.34
C ARG A 259 -11.90 8.60 6.53
N GLN A 260 -13.01 7.88 6.56
CA GLN A 260 -13.95 7.90 7.67
C GLN A 260 -13.33 7.32 8.96
N ARG A 261 -12.15 6.69 8.90
CA ARG A 261 -11.36 6.18 10.04
C ARG A 261 -10.16 7.06 10.41
N LEU A 262 -10.01 8.25 9.81
CA LEU A 262 -8.88 9.13 10.14
C LEU A 262 -8.77 9.46 11.64
N TYR A 263 -9.88 9.46 12.38
CA TYR A 263 -9.86 9.68 13.83
C TYR A 263 -9.07 8.61 14.61
N ASP A 264 -8.91 7.41 14.05
CA ASP A 264 -8.18 6.28 14.64
C ASP A 264 -6.70 6.24 14.25
N TRP A 265 -6.16 7.26 13.56
CA TRP A 265 -4.82 7.20 12.95
C TRP A 265 -3.70 6.75 13.91
N GLN A 266 -3.73 7.18 15.18
CA GLN A 266 -2.73 6.75 16.19
C GLN A 266 -2.87 5.28 16.56
N LYS A 267 -4.11 4.78 16.62
CA LYS A 267 -4.40 3.37 16.88
C LYS A 267 -3.92 2.51 15.72
N LEU A 268 -4.12 2.97 14.48
CA LEU A 268 -3.65 2.30 13.28
C LEU A 268 -2.12 2.17 13.26
N GLU A 269 -1.40 3.25 13.57
CA GLU A 269 0.08 3.21 13.70
C GLU A 269 0.53 2.19 14.74
N LYS A 270 -0.08 2.24 15.95
CA LYS A 270 0.27 1.34 17.04
C LYS A 270 0.02 -0.12 16.67
N GLN A 271 -1.16 -0.45 16.16
CA GLN A 271 -1.51 -1.84 15.83
C GLN A 271 -0.63 -2.39 14.70
N SER A 272 -0.35 -1.57 13.68
CA SER A 272 0.56 -1.97 12.61
C SER A 272 1.96 -2.27 13.14
N ALA A 273 2.49 -1.39 14.01
CA ALA A 273 3.80 -1.58 14.63
C ALA A 273 3.84 -2.83 15.53
N ASP A 274 2.81 -3.05 16.36
CA ASP A 274 2.72 -4.23 17.23
C ASP A 274 2.72 -5.54 16.41
N ILE A 275 1.97 -5.59 15.30
CA ILE A 275 1.94 -6.76 14.41
C ILE A 275 3.33 -7.01 13.81
N ILE A 276 3.99 -5.97 13.30
CA ILE A 276 5.31 -6.09 12.66
C ILE A 276 6.37 -6.58 13.66
N LEU A 277 6.36 -6.05 14.89
CA LEU A 277 7.22 -6.53 15.98
C LEU A 277 6.85 -7.95 16.43
N GLY A 278 5.60 -8.36 16.25
CA GLY A 278 5.18 -9.74 16.42
C GLY A 278 5.96 -10.70 15.50
N PHE A 279 6.18 -10.32 14.23
CA PHE A 279 6.96 -11.14 13.30
C PHE A 279 8.43 -11.29 13.71
N THR A 280 9.03 -10.25 14.31
CA THR A 280 10.39 -10.35 14.84
C THR A 280 10.43 -11.26 16.06
N HIS A 281 9.44 -11.15 16.95
CA HIS A 281 9.35 -12.01 18.13
C HIS A 281 9.14 -13.49 17.75
N THR A 282 8.31 -13.79 16.75
CA THR A 282 8.15 -15.16 16.24
C THR A 282 9.49 -15.72 15.76
N ALA A 283 10.26 -14.93 14.99
CA ALA A 283 11.57 -15.34 14.51
C ALA A 283 12.56 -15.63 15.64
N GLU A 284 12.61 -14.80 16.69
CA GLU A 284 13.49 -15.00 17.86
C GLU A 284 13.26 -16.34 18.57
N ASN A 285 12.01 -16.83 18.55
CA ASN A 285 11.61 -18.07 19.20
C ASN A 285 11.62 -19.28 18.26
N ASP A 286 11.95 -19.10 16.98
CA ASP A 286 12.04 -20.20 16.02
C ASP A 286 13.28 -21.08 16.32
N PRO A 287 13.10 -22.40 16.56
CA PRO A 287 14.21 -23.34 16.75
C PRO A 287 15.29 -23.30 15.66
N VAL A 288 14.92 -23.06 14.40
CA VAL A 288 15.86 -22.95 13.27
C VAL A 288 16.76 -21.73 13.45
N ASN A 289 16.20 -20.62 13.94
CA ASN A 289 16.94 -19.39 14.21
C ASN A 289 17.95 -19.60 15.35
N ILE A 290 17.53 -20.24 16.44
CA ILE A 290 18.34 -20.50 17.64
C ILE A 290 19.57 -21.37 17.33
N GLN A 291 19.43 -22.37 16.46
CA GLN A 291 20.57 -23.20 16.04
C GLN A 291 21.57 -22.44 15.16
N SER A 292 21.07 -21.55 14.29
CA SER A 292 21.92 -20.73 13.42
C SER A 292 22.81 -19.75 14.20
N SER A 293 22.28 -19.15 15.28
CA SER A 293 23.01 -18.20 16.13
C SER A 293 24.07 -18.92 16.97
N SER A 294 23.73 -20.08 17.55
CA SER A 294 24.69 -20.91 18.29
C SER A 294 25.88 -21.37 17.46
N ASN A 295 25.70 -21.57 16.15
CA ASN A 295 26.77 -22.00 15.25
C ASN A 295 27.65 -20.85 14.75
N ARG A 296 27.15 -19.60 14.74
CA ARG A 296 27.94 -18.39 14.42
C ARG A 296 28.82 -17.90 15.57
N SER A 297 28.50 -18.27 16.81
CA SER A 297 29.26 -17.85 18.00
C SER A 297 30.42 -18.79 18.35
N LYS A 298 30.75 -19.76 17.48
CA LYS A 298 31.94 -20.62 17.56
C LYS A 298 32.90 -20.26 16.44
#